data_AF-A0A7C5NUR8-F1
#
_entry.id   AF-A0A7C5NUR8-F1
#
_cell.length_a   1.000
_cell.length_b   1.000
_cell.length_c   1.000
_cell.angle_alpha   90.00
_cell.angle_beta   90.00
_cell.angle_gamma   90.00
#
_symmetry.space_group_name_H-M   'P 1'
#
loop_
_entity.id
_entity.type
_entity.pdbx_description
1 polymer ?
#
loop_
_entity_poly.entity_id
_entity_poly.type
_entity_poly.pdbx_seq_one_letter_code
_entity_poly.pdbx_strand_id
1 'polypeptide(L)'
;MKKILIINTGGTFNKVYNPITGQLDIERTGKALNAIASAWLTQFKTINIISKDSLDMNERDREIIRKEIEKSNEENIIIVHGTDTMHLTAQYLA
;
A
#
# COMPACT_ATOMS: atom_id res chain seq x y z
N MET A 1 -22.43 -4.30 -5.56
CA MET A 1 -21.03 -4.05 -5.99
C MET A 1 -20.10 -4.63 -4.92
N LYS A 2 -19.02 -5.30 -5.30
CA LYS A 2 -18.05 -5.82 -4.32
C LYS A 2 -17.38 -4.64 -3.62
N LYS A 3 -17.37 -4.62 -2.30
CA LYS A 3 -16.61 -3.65 -1.52
C LYS A 3 -15.19 -4.19 -1.36
N ILE A 4 -14.21 -3.39 -1.78
CA ILE A 4 -12.80 -3.77 -1.79
C ILE A 4 -12.04 -2.72 -0.98
N LEU A 5 -11.29 -3.17 0.03
CA LEU A 5 -10.33 -2.35 0.75
C LEU A 5 -8.98 -2.44 0.04
N ILE A 6 -8.42 -1.30 -0.35
CA ILE A 6 -7.02 -1.20 -0.78
C ILE A 6 -6.21 -0.60 0.36
N ILE A 7 -5.21 -1.36 0.82
CA ILE A 7 -4.24 -0.94 1.82
C ILE A 7 -2.96 -0.57 1.10
N ASN A 8 -2.56 0.70 1.13
CA ASN A 8 -1.33 1.16 0.54
C ASN A 8 -0.20 1.25 1.57
N THR A 9 0.91 0.58 1.26
CA THR A 9 2.12 0.58 2.10
C THR A 9 3.30 1.33 1.47
N GLY A 10 3.13 1.87 0.27
CA GLY A 10 4.18 2.56 -0.48
C GLY A 10 4.86 1.66 -1.51
N GLY A 11 6.17 1.47 -1.38
CA GLY A 11 6.99 0.72 -2.33
C GLY A 11 7.10 1.40 -3.69
N THR A 12 7.57 0.65 -4.69
CA THR A 12 7.80 1.15 -6.05
C THR A 12 6.56 1.79 -6.67
N PHE A 13 5.35 1.33 -6.32
CA PHE A 13 4.10 1.91 -6.79
C PHE A 13 3.96 3.40 -6.43
N ASN A 14 4.53 3.83 -5.30
CA ASN A 14 4.48 5.21 -4.81
C ASN A 14 5.76 6.01 -5.11
N LYS A 15 6.74 5.46 -5.84
CA LYS A 15 7.98 6.19 -6.15
C LYS A 15 7.70 7.33 -7.11
N VAL A 16 8.19 8.53 -6.77
CA VAL A 16 8.12 9.73 -7.59
C VAL A 16 9.52 10.33 -7.70
N TYR A 17 9.91 10.71 -8.91
CA TYR A 17 11.18 11.38 -9.12
C TYR A 17 11.15 12.79 -8.52
N ASN A 18 12.13 13.07 -7.67
CA ASN A 18 12.35 14.38 -7.09
C ASN A 18 13.39 15.13 -7.95
N PRO A 19 12.96 16.16 -8.73
CA PRO A 19 13.87 16.87 -9.63
C PRO A 19 14.90 17.75 -8.92
N ILE A 20 14.71 18.05 -7.62
CA ILE A 20 15.63 18.87 -6.83
C ILE A 20 16.79 18.02 -6.32
N THR A 21 16.50 16.81 -5.82
CA THR A 21 17.51 15.91 -5.24
C THR A 21 18.05 14.88 -6.24
N GLY A 22 17.34 14.64 -7.34
CA GLY A 22 17.64 13.58 -8.30
C GLY A 22 17.30 12.17 -7.80
N GLN A 23 16.61 12.04 -6.67
CA GLN A 23 16.28 10.76 -6.04
C GLN A 23 14.83 10.33 -6.33
N LEU A 24 14.53 9.05 -6.09
CA LEU A 24 13.17 8.52 -6.12
C LEU A 24 12.63 8.46 -4.70
N ASP A 25 11.69 9.35 -4.39
CA ASP A 25 11.05 9.44 -3.07
C ASP A 25 9.74 8.65 -3.05
N ILE A 26 9.38 8.10 -1.89
CA ILE A 26 8.07 7.47 -1.68
C ILE A 26 7.04 8.53 -1.31
N GLU A 27 6.09 8.74 -2.21
CA GLU A 27 4.96 9.66 -2.06
C GLU A 27 3.96 9.12 -1.02
N ARG A 28 3.50 9.99 -0.10
CA ARG A 28 2.74 9.57 1.11
C ARG A 28 1.22 9.69 1.01
N THR A 29 0.70 10.46 0.06
CA THR A 29 -0.73 10.73 -0.13
C THR A 29 -1.45 9.64 -0.93
N GLY A 30 -0.71 8.76 -1.61
CA GLY A 30 -1.29 7.70 -2.44
C GLY A 30 -1.89 8.25 -3.73
N LYS A 31 -1.33 9.34 -4.28
CA LYS A 31 -1.88 10.05 -5.43
C LYS A 31 -2.05 9.14 -6.64
N ALA A 32 -1.05 8.31 -6.94
CA ALA A 32 -1.09 7.35 -8.04
C ALA A 32 -2.23 6.34 -7.87
N LEU A 33 -2.39 5.81 -6.65
CA LEU A 33 -3.44 4.85 -6.34
C LEU A 33 -4.83 5.47 -6.51
N ASN A 34 -5.03 6.68 -5.99
CA ASN A 34 -6.30 7.39 -6.08
C ASN A 34 -6.66 7.72 -7.53
N ALA A 35 -5.67 8.14 -8.33
CA ALA A 35 -5.88 8.38 -9.76
C ALA A 35 -6.32 7.11 -10.49
N ILE A 36 -5.64 5.99 -10.26
CA ILE A 36 -6.00 4.70 -10.86
C ILE A 36 -7.38 4.25 -10.40
N ALA A 37 -7.64 4.25 -9.09
CA ALA A 37 -8.91 3.83 -8.51
C ALA A 37 -10.10 4.64 -9.05
N SER A 38 -9.91 5.95 -9.30
CA SER A 38 -10.95 6.82 -9.85
C SER A 38 -11.35 6.50 -11.30
N ALA A 39 -10.48 5.81 -12.05
CA ALA A 39 -10.75 5.44 -13.44
C ALA A 39 -11.60 4.16 -13.58
N TRP A 40 -11.87 3.45 -12.47
CA TRP A 40 -12.63 2.22 -12.46
C TRP A 40 -14.09 2.44 -12.08
N LEU A 41 -14.98 1.60 -12.61
CA LEU A 41 -16.43 1.61 -12.30
C LEU A 41 -16.78 1.00 -10.92
N THR A 42 -15.77 0.53 -10.16
CA THR A 42 -15.94 -0.09 -8.85
C THR A 42 -15.51 0.88 -7.75
N GLN A 43 -16.23 0.88 -6.63
CA GLN A 43 -15.85 1.67 -5.45
C GLN A 43 -14.79 0.94 -4.63
N PHE A 44 -13.66 1.60 -4.44
CA PHE A 44 -12.59 1.15 -3.55
C PHE A 44 -12.58 2.01 -2.29
N LYS A 45 -12.49 1.36 -1.12
CA LYS A 45 -12.08 2.04 0.11
C LYS A 45 -10.55 2.00 0.14
N THR A 46 -9.89 3.15 0.14
CA THR A 46 -8.42 3.20 0.14
C THR A 46 -7.92 3.77 1.46
N ILE A 47 -6.91 3.12 2.04
CA ILE A 47 -6.16 3.64 3.20
C ILE A 47 -4.66 3.65 2.90
N ASN A 48 -3.95 4.71 3.30
CA ASN A 48 -2.49 4.79 3.24
C ASN A 48 -1.96 4.67 4.67
N ILE A 49 -1.31 3.56 4.99
CA ILE A 49 -0.92 3.24 6.38
C ILE A 49 0.59 3.24 6.58
N ILE A 50 1.34 2.99 5.51
CA ILE A 50 2.80 3.01 5.47
C ILE A 50 3.21 3.76 4.19
N SER A 51 4.37 4.40 4.20
CA SER A 51 4.94 5.07 3.03
C SER A 51 6.44 4.87 3.01
N LYS A 52 6.85 3.60 2.85
CA LYS A 52 8.25 3.15 2.88
C LYS A 52 8.61 2.40 1.61
N ASP A 53 9.90 2.30 1.33
CA ASP A 53 10.41 1.25 0.45
C ASP A 53 10.28 -0.10 1.15
N SER A 54 10.01 -1.18 0.39
CA SER A 54 9.91 -2.53 0.96
C SER A 54 11.18 -2.98 1.67
N LEU A 55 12.35 -2.51 1.23
CA LEU A 55 13.62 -2.82 1.90
C LEU A 55 13.73 -2.21 3.30
N ASP A 56 12.99 -1.13 3.57
CA ASP A 56 12.96 -0.46 4.89
C ASP A 56 11.81 -0.95 5.80
N MET A 57 10.98 -1.88 5.33
CA MET A 57 9.85 -2.40 6.10
C MET A 57 10.29 -3.43 7.12
N ASN A 58 9.91 -3.25 8.37
CA ASN A 58 10.19 -4.17 9.48
C ASN A 58 8.94 -4.90 10.00
N GLU A 59 9.08 -5.74 11.02
CA GLU A 59 7.96 -6.49 11.60
C GLU A 59 6.84 -5.59 12.15
N ARG A 60 7.17 -4.44 12.74
CA ARG A 60 6.17 -3.49 13.23
C ARG A 60 5.31 -2.94 12.10
N ASP A 61 5.89 -2.72 10.93
CA ASP A 61 5.14 -2.30 9.75
C ASP A 61 4.17 -3.41 9.30
N ARG A 62 4.59 -4.68 9.33
CA ARG A 62 3.73 -5.83 8.99
C ARG A 62 2.59 -6.03 10.00
N GLU A 63 2.88 -5.81 11.27
CA GLU A 63 1.87 -5.83 12.33
C GLU A 63 0.83 -4.72 12.14
N ILE A 64 1.22 -3.54 11.65
CA ILE A 64 0.26 -2.48 11.28
C ILE A 64 -0.66 -2.96 10.16
N ILE A 65 -0.12 -3.62 9.12
CA ILE A 65 -0.93 -4.21 8.04
C ILE A 65 -1.92 -5.23 8.58
N ARG A 66 -1.47 -6.17 9.43
CA ARG A 66 -2.30 -7.20 10.05
C ARG A 66 -3.46 -6.58 10.85
N LYS A 67 -3.16 -5.60 11.70
CA LYS A 67 -4.18 -4.91 12.51
C LYS A 67 -5.23 -4.18 11.66
N GLU A 68 -4.84 -3.59 10.54
CA GLU A 68 -5.79 -2.90 9.66
C GLU A 68 -6.67 -3.88 8.87
N ILE A 69 -6.14 -5.07 8.53
CA ILE A 69 -6.93 -6.17 8.00
C ILE A 69 -7.97 -6.63 9.04
N GLU A 70 -7.55 -6.90 10.27
CA GLU A 70 -8.44 -7.39 11.35
C GLU A 70 -9.54 -6.40 11.75
N LYS A 71 -9.27 -5.09 11.65
CA LYS A 71 -10.28 -4.04 11.90
C LYS A 71 -11.27 -3.88 10.76
N SER A 72 -10.95 -4.39 9.57
CA SER A 72 -11.77 -4.20 8.38
C SER A 72 -12.95 -5.18 8.37
N ASN A 73 -14.14 -4.69 8.02
CA ASN A 73 -15.30 -5.52 7.74
C ASN A 73 -15.38 -5.95 6.26
N GLU A 74 -14.38 -5.60 5.45
CA GLU A 74 -14.36 -5.91 4.01
C GLU A 74 -13.75 -7.28 3.75
N GLU A 75 -14.49 -8.15 3.04
CA GLU A 75 -14.03 -9.50 2.69
C GLU A 75 -12.92 -9.52 1.63
N ASN A 76 -12.83 -8.47 0.80
CA ASN A 76 -11.85 -8.39 -0.28
C ASN A 76 -10.85 -7.29 0.04
N ILE A 77 -9.59 -7.69 0.23
CA ILE A 77 -8.50 -6.77 0.58
C ILE A 77 -7.39 -6.91 -0.46
N ILE A 78 -6.92 -5.76 -0.97
CA ILE A 78 -5.75 -5.65 -1.83
C ILE A 78 -4.69 -4.87 -1.07
N ILE A 79 -3.46 -5.38 -1.04
CA ILE A 79 -2.32 -4.69 -0.43
C ILE A 79 -1.40 -4.20 -1.55
N VAL A 80 -1.25 -2.89 -1.68
CA VAL A 80 -0.21 -2.29 -2.52
C VAL A 80 1.08 -2.28 -1.72
N HIS A 81 2.12 -2.94 -2.23
CA HIS A 81 3.38 -3.18 -1.52
C HIS A 81 4.58 -3.07 -2.47
N GLY A 82 5.76 -2.76 -1.92
CA GLY A 82 7.02 -2.84 -2.67
C GLY A 82 7.44 -4.28 -2.97
N THR A 83 8.19 -4.51 -4.02
CA THR A 83 8.46 -5.85 -4.55
C THR A 83 9.41 -6.68 -3.69
N ASP A 84 10.48 -6.07 -3.15
CA ASP A 84 11.63 -6.79 -2.60
C ASP A 84 11.28 -7.66 -1.38
N THR A 85 10.45 -7.16 -0.48
CA THR A 85 10.06 -7.86 0.75
C THR A 85 8.58 -8.26 0.79
N MET A 86 7.89 -8.19 -0.36
CA MET A 86 6.47 -8.57 -0.48
C MET A 86 6.22 -10.00 0.02
N HIS A 87 7.11 -10.92 -0.32
CA HIS A 87 7.04 -12.32 0.09
C HIS A 87 7.10 -12.51 1.61
N LEU A 88 7.91 -11.71 2.32
CA LEU A 88 7.99 -11.74 3.79
C LEU A 88 6.69 -11.24 4.42
N THR A 89 6.10 -10.18 3.86
CA THR A 89 4.80 -9.67 4.33
C THR A 89 3.68 -10.69 4.06
N ALA A 90 3.68 -11.35 2.90
CA ALA A 90 2.72 -12.40 2.59
C ALA A 90 2.85 -13.59 3.56
N GLN A 91 4.07 -14.02 3.87
CA GLN A 91 4.32 -15.09 4.85
C GLN A 91 3.87 -14.69 6.26
N TYR A 92 4.07 -13.43 6.66
CA TYR A 92 3.63 -12.94 7.96
C TYR A 92 2.10 -12.94 8.14
N LEU A 93 1.35 -12.81 7.03
CA LEU A 93 -0.11 -12.73 7.03
C LEU A 93 -0.82 -14.08 6.78
N ALA A 94 -0.07 -15.14 6.46
CA ALA A 94 -0.59 -16.48 6.16
C ALA A 94 -0.94 -17.25 7.44
#